data_AF-A0A2W4QUJ4-F1
#
_entry.id   AF-A0A2W4QUJ4-F1
#
_cell.length_a   1.000
_cell.length_b   1.000
_cell.length_c   1.000
_cell.angle_alpha   90.00
_cell.angle_beta   90.00
_cell.angle_gamma   90.00
#
_symmetry.space_group_name_H-M   'P 1'
#
loop_
_entity.id
_entity.type
_entity.pdbx_description
1 polymer ?
#
loop_
_entity_poly.entity_id
_entity_poly.type
_entity_poly.pdbx_seq_one_letter_code
_entity_poly.pdbx_strand_id
1 'polypeptide(L)'
;MSVARGRVRVSTPQVIVNGLTHVVGSRKDEIDRALAETAAKLEKDRVSLSAQSDGKTITIEAGAARSDSQMNGGTIWLAVVQPSVEVEIRRGENHGKKVTYVNVVRELTPVGMWSDKPTRVELQASAVMSSESQRCAVLLQQGTVGAIVAATWVIGPTH
;
A
#
# COMPACT_ATOMS: atom_id res chain seq x y z
N MET A 1 -30.92 12.87 -33.64
CA MET A 1 -30.84 11.62 -32.84
C MET A 1 -29.64 11.72 -31.92
N SER A 2 -29.88 11.46 -30.63
CA SER A 2 -28.90 11.49 -29.54
C SER A 2 -28.00 10.27 -29.59
N VAL A 3 -26.69 10.44 -29.37
CA VAL A 3 -25.84 9.42 -28.76
C VAL A 3 -25.02 10.11 -27.69
N ALA A 4 -25.50 9.99 -26.46
CA ALA A 4 -24.83 10.45 -25.26
C ALA A 4 -23.50 9.70 -25.12
N ARG A 5 -22.39 10.46 -25.15
CA ARG A 5 -21.09 9.97 -24.70
C ARG A 5 -21.20 9.62 -23.23
N GLY A 6 -21.19 8.33 -22.92
CA GLY A 6 -21.13 7.83 -21.55
C GLY A 6 -19.92 8.43 -20.85
N ARG A 7 -20.15 9.42 -20.00
CA ARG A 7 -19.14 9.89 -19.04
C ARG A 7 -18.86 8.70 -18.13
N VAL A 8 -17.70 8.08 -18.26
CA VAL A 8 -17.10 7.31 -17.16
C VAL A 8 -16.88 8.33 -16.05
N ARG A 9 -17.83 8.39 -15.11
CA ARG A 9 -17.65 9.18 -13.88
C ARG A 9 -16.65 8.40 -13.05
N VAL A 10 -15.37 8.76 -13.16
CA VAL A 10 -14.37 8.38 -12.16
C VAL A 10 -14.84 9.00 -10.86
N SER A 11 -15.51 8.21 -10.04
CA SER A 11 -16.00 8.64 -8.74
C SER A 11 -14.85 8.47 -7.76
N THR A 12 -14.23 9.57 -7.37
CA THR A 12 -13.44 9.58 -6.14
C THR A 12 -14.43 9.56 -4.96
N PRO A 13 -14.23 8.70 -3.97
CA PRO A 13 -13.06 7.85 -3.75
C PRO A 13 -13.08 6.53 -4.56
N GLN A 14 -11.93 6.14 -5.09
CA GLN A 14 -11.67 4.82 -5.70
C GLN A 14 -10.70 4.06 -4.80
N VAL A 15 -10.91 2.76 -4.61
CA VAL A 15 -10.04 1.86 -3.84
C VAL A 15 -9.54 0.76 -4.77
N ILE A 16 -8.22 0.52 -4.78
CA ILE A 16 -7.60 -0.61 -5.46
C ILE A 16 -7.27 -1.67 -4.40
N VAL A 17 -7.79 -2.88 -4.55
CA VAL A 17 -7.62 -3.98 -3.59
C VAL A 17 -6.58 -4.95 -4.11
N ASN A 18 -5.52 -5.17 -3.32
CA ASN A 18 -4.38 -6.06 -3.60
C ASN A 18 -3.73 -5.85 -4.99
N GLY A 19 -3.85 -4.66 -5.57
CA GLY A 19 -3.35 -4.36 -6.93
C GLY A 19 -4.11 -5.06 -8.06
N LEU A 20 -5.24 -5.74 -7.77
CA LEU A 20 -5.94 -6.61 -8.72
C LEU A 20 -7.28 -6.07 -9.20
N THR A 21 -8.04 -5.42 -8.34
CA THR A 21 -9.39 -4.93 -8.66
C THR A 21 -9.62 -3.54 -8.07
N HIS A 22 -10.53 -2.77 -8.66
CA HIS A 22 -10.92 -1.48 -8.14
C HIS A 22 -12.42 -1.43 -7.81
N VAL A 23 -12.75 -0.71 -6.75
CA VAL A 23 -14.13 -0.51 -6.26
C VAL A 23 -14.34 0.94 -5.84
N VAL A 24 -15.60 1.35 -5.68
CA VAL A 24 -15.94 2.68 -5.15
C VAL A 24 -15.67 2.70 -3.64
N GLY A 25 -14.83 3.61 -3.18
CA GLY A 25 -14.35 3.66 -1.80
C GLY A 25 -15.41 3.94 -0.75
N SER A 26 -16.58 4.44 -1.15
CA SER A 26 -17.72 4.65 -0.24
C SER A 26 -18.60 3.42 -0.05
N ARG A 27 -18.33 2.30 -0.74
CA ARG A 27 -19.16 1.09 -0.72
C ARG A 27 -18.43 -0.03 0.03
N LYS A 28 -18.62 -0.07 1.36
CA LYS A 28 -17.95 -1.03 2.25
C LYS A 28 -18.13 -2.49 1.82
N ASP A 29 -19.35 -2.90 1.49
CA ASP A 29 -19.64 -4.29 1.11
C ASP A 29 -18.91 -4.72 -0.18
N GLU A 30 -18.73 -3.80 -1.13
CA GLU A 30 -17.96 -4.05 -2.35
C GLU A 30 -16.47 -4.21 -2.05
N ILE A 31 -15.93 -3.41 -1.11
CA ILE A 31 -14.55 -3.54 -0.65
C ILE A 31 -14.33 -4.88 0.05
N ASP A 32 -15.23 -5.26 0.97
CA ASP A 32 -15.12 -6.52 1.73
C ASP A 32 -15.20 -7.74 0.78
N ARG A 33 -16.06 -7.69 -0.23
CA ARG A 33 -16.12 -8.73 -1.27
C ARG A 33 -14.84 -8.78 -2.12
N ALA A 34 -14.37 -7.62 -2.58
CA ALA A 34 -13.12 -7.52 -3.35
C ALA A 34 -11.91 -8.05 -2.55
N LEU A 35 -11.86 -7.80 -1.24
CA LEU A 35 -10.84 -8.36 -0.35
C LEU A 35 -10.90 -9.88 -0.33
N ALA A 36 -12.08 -10.48 -0.12
CA ALA A 36 -12.23 -11.93 -0.10
C ALA A 36 -11.85 -12.58 -1.44
N GLU A 37 -12.34 -12.03 -2.55
CA GLU A 37 -12.08 -12.56 -3.89
C GLU A 37 -10.60 -12.49 -4.27
N THR A 38 -9.95 -11.35 -4.01
CA THR A 38 -8.51 -11.18 -4.31
C THR A 38 -7.63 -11.99 -3.36
N ALA A 39 -8.00 -12.10 -2.08
CA ALA A 39 -7.29 -12.95 -1.12
C ALA A 39 -7.29 -14.43 -1.53
N ALA A 40 -8.41 -14.92 -2.05
CA ALA A 40 -8.52 -16.29 -2.57
C ALA A 40 -7.70 -16.48 -3.85
N LYS A 41 -7.71 -15.51 -4.77
CA LYS A 41 -6.89 -15.56 -6.00
C LYS A 41 -5.39 -15.62 -5.70
N LEU A 42 -4.95 -14.96 -4.64
CA LEU A 42 -3.54 -14.86 -4.27
C LEU A 42 -3.05 -15.96 -3.33
N GLU A 43 -3.91 -16.91 -2.94
CA GLU A 43 -3.58 -17.90 -1.89
C GLU A 43 -2.25 -18.63 -2.12
N LYS A 44 -1.97 -19.04 -3.37
CA LYS A 44 -0.74 -19.72 -3.76
C LYS A 44 0.46 -18.80 -3.96
N ASP A 45 0.19 -17.52 -4.24
CA ASP A 45 1.20 -16.52 -4.55
C ASP A 45 1.67 -15.73 -3.32
N ARG A 46 1.04 -15.94 -2.15
CA ARG A 46 1.43 -15.27 -0.91
C ARG A 46 2.88 -15.56 -0.53
N VAL A 47 3.57 -14.52 -0.10
CA VAL A 47 4.94 -14.56 0.41
C VAL A 47 4.96 -14.05 1.84
N SER A 48 5.75 -14.66 2.73
CA SER A 48 5.95 -14.11 4.07
C SER A 48 6.74 -12.81 3.98
N LEU A 49 6.26 -11.75 4.63
CA LEU A 49 6.93 -10.45 4.68
C LEU A 49 6.92 -9.92 6.11
N SER A 50 8.09 -9.63 6.65
CA SER A 50 8.27 -8.95 7.93
C SER A 50 9.06 -7.66 7.74
N ALA A 51 8.79 -6.69 8.59
CA ALA A 51 9.56 -5.45 8.65
C ALA A 51 9.62 -4.98 10.10
N GLN A 52 10.81 -4.61 10.55
CA GLN A 52 11.04 -4.12 11.91
C GLN A 52 12.01 -2.94 11.87
N SER A 53 11.90 -2.05 12.86
CA SER A 53 12.87 -0.98 13.07
C SER A 53 13.44 -1.04 14.48
N ASP A 54 14.76 -0.89 14.59
CA ASP A 54 15.46 -0.72 15.87
C ASP A 54 15.72 0.76 16.21
N GLY A 55 15.13 1.68 15.43
CA GLY A 55 15.31 3.13 15.53
C GLY A 55 16.48 3.69 14.71
N LYS A 56 17.42 2.85 14.25
CA LYS A 56 18.52 3.25 13.35
C LYS A 56 18.39 2.61 11.98
N THR A 57 17.96 1.36 11.96
CA THR A 57 17.82 0.52 10.78
C THR A 57 16.38 0.05 10.68
N ILE A 58 15.87 0.00 9.45
CA ILE A 58 14.66 -0.73 9.09
C ILE A 58 15.12 -1.98 8.36
N THR A 59 14.77 -3.14 8.90
CA THR A 59 15.07 -4.45 8.32
C THR A 59 13.79 -5.03 7.75
N ILE A 60 13.81 -5.35 6.45
CA ILE A 60 12.71 -5.97 5.73
C ILE A 60 13.16 -7.36 5.28
N GLU A 61 12.35 -8.38 5.57
CA GLU A 61 12.62 -9.76 5.17
C GLU A 61 11.43 -10.33 4.40
N ALA A 62 11.69 -10.73 3.16
CA ALA A 62 10.75 -11.46 2.32
C ALA A 62 11.20 -12.93 2.23
N GLY A 63 10.25 -13.86 2.36
CA GLY A 63 10.48 -15.29 2.23
C GLY A 63 10.65 -15.76 0.79
N ALA A 64 10.81 -17.06 0.60
CA ALA A 64 10.77 -17.68 -0.72
C ALA A 64 9.33 -17.78 -1.25
N ALA A 65 9.20 -17.88 -2.57
CA ALA A 65 7.96 -18.30 -3.19
C ALA A 65 7.62 -19.74 -2.79
N ARG A 66 6.33 -20.06 -2.67
CA ARG A 66 5.91 -21.47 -2.57
C ARG A 66 6.24 -22.19 -3.88
N SER A 67 6.50 -23.50 -3.80
CA SER A 67 6.82 -24.30 -4.99
C SER A 67 5.69 -24.36 -6.03
N ASP A 68 4.44 -24.13 -5.61
CA ASP A 68 3.25 -24.08 -6.46
C ASP A 68 2.83 -22.65 -6.85
N SER A 69 3.63 -21.64 -6.47
CA SER A 69 3.41 -20.23 -6.80
C SER A 69 3.71 -19.94 -8.27
N GLN A 70 3.02 -18.96 -8.85
CA GLN A 70 3.34 -18.40 -10.16
C GLN A 70 4.27 -17.17 -10.06
N MET A 71 4.62 -16.75 -8.84
CA MET A 71 5.52 -15.64 -8.60
C MET A 71 6.97 -16.01 -8.89
N ASN A 72 7.58 -15.31 -9.85
CA ASN A 72 9.00 -15.45 -10.22
C ASN A 72 9.82 -14.17 -9.96
N GLY A 73 9.18 -13.15 -9.39
CA GLY A 73 9.85 -11.92 -9.00
C GLY A 73 8.88 -10.81 -8.62
N GLY A 74 9.41 -9.75 -8.00
CA GLY A 74 8.62 -8.61 -7.57
C GLY A 74 9.47 -7.44 -7.10
N THR A 75 8.81 -6.32 -6.81
CA THR A 75 9.41 -5.13 -6.22
C THR A 75 8.93 -4.98 -4.79
N ILE A 76 9.87 -4.75 -3.88
CA ILE A 76 9.60 -4.37 -2.51
C ILE A 76 9.49 -2.85 -2.49
N TRP A 77 8.29 -2.35 -2.21
CA TRP A 77 7.98 -0.93 -2.08
C TRP A 77 7.91 -0.54 -0.62
N LEU A 78 8.39 0.67 -0.32
CA LEU A 78 8.23 1.31 0.97
C LEU A 78 7.40 2.58 0.80
N ALA A 79 6.22 2.58 1.41
CA ALA A 79 5.36 3.76 1.49
C ALA A 79 5.58 4.45 2.84
N VAL A 80 6.07 5.69 2.83
CA VAL A 80 6.19 6.54 4.01
C VAL A 80 4.82 7.15 4.31
N VAL A 81 4.30 6.90 5.52
CA VAL A 81 2.92 7.21 5.87
C VAL A 81 2.87 8.18 7.05
N GLN A 82 2.22 9.32 6.82
CA GLN A 82 1.79 10.21 7.89
C GLN A 82 0.46 9.70 8.45
N PRO A 83 0.38 9.37 9.76
CA PRO A 83 -0.81 8.73 10.33
C PRO A 83 -2.08 9.57 10.21
N SER A 84 -1.97 10.88 10.39
CA SER A 84 -3.08 11.80 10.21
C SER A 84 -2.62 13.20 9.80
N VAL A 85 -3.45 13.87 9.00
CA VAL A 85 -3.27 15.27 8.58
C VAL A 85 -4.62 15.96 8.69
N GLU A 86 -4.69 17.03 9.47
CA GLU A 86 -5.86 17.91 9.46
C GLU A 86 -5.70 18.96 8.35
N VAL A 87 -6.67 19.03 7.45
CA VAL A 87 -6.71 20.03 6.38
C VAL A 87 -7.92 20.93 6.58
N GLU A 88 -7.66 22.23 6.60
CA GLU A 88 -8.70 23.25 6.56
C GLU A 88 -9.16 23.46 5.11
N ILE A 89 -10.46 23.29 4.86
CA ILE A 89 -11.05 23.51 3.54
C ILE A 89 -11.22 25.02 3.33
N ARG A 90 -10.30 25.61 2.55
CA ARG A 90 -10.22 27.06 2.33
C ARG A 90 -11.22 27.61 1.30
N ARG A 91 -11.89 26.78 0.50
CA ARG A 91 -12.84 27.19 -0.56
C ARG A 91 -13.91 26.13 -0.83
N GLY A 92 -15.06 26.53 -1.39
CA GLY A 92 -16.15 25.65 -1.81
C GLY A 92 -17.26 25.50 -0.76
N GLU A 93 -18.26 24.65 -1.04
CA GLU A 93 -19.42 24.43 -0.15
C GLU A 93 -19.04 23.86 1.23
N ASN A 94 -17.85 23.26 1.36
CA ASN A 94 -17.31 22.75 2.61
C ASN A 94 -16.36 23.74 3.30
N HIS A 95 -16.34 25.01 2.88
CA HIS A 95 -15.54 26.07 3.49
C HIS A 95 -15.72 26.14 5.01
N GLY A 96 -14.61 26.26 5.75
CA GLY A 96 -14.59 26.34 7.22
C GLY A 96 -14.67 24.99 7.93
N LYS A 97 -14.80 23.88 7.20
CA LYS A 97 -14.69 22.53 7.78
C LYS A 97 -13.23 22.09 7.85
N LYS A 98 -12.90 21.41 8.96
CA LYS A 98 -11.66 20.66 9.12
C LYS A 98 -11.92 19.20 8.74
N VAL A 99 -11.08 18.64 7.89
CA VAL A 99 -11.13 17.22 7.50
C VAL A 99 -9.82 16.56 7.90
N THR A 100 -9.92 15.49 8.66
CA THR A 100 -8.77 14.65 9.03
C THR A 100 -8.62 13.54 7.99
N TYR A 101 -7.52 13.56 7.26
CA TYR A 101 -7.09 12.44 6.42
C TYR A 101 -6.22 11.50 7.25
N VAL A 102 -6.39 10.19 7.06
CA VAL A 102 -5.62 9.16 7.77
C VAL A 102 -4.77 8.34 6.80
N ASN A 103 -3.63 7.82 7.28
CA ASN A 103 -2.68 7.02 6.51
C ASN A 103 -2.28 7.68 5.17
N VAL A 104 -1.88 8.95 5.23
CA VAL A 104 -1.48 9.73 4.05
C VAL A 104 -0.09 9.30 3.60
N VAL A 105 0.01 8.67 2.44
CA VAL A 105 1.31 8.33 1.83
C VAL A 105 1.99 9.62 1.38
N ARG A 106 3.21 9.87 1.88
CA ARG A 106 4.06 11.02 1.54
C ARG A 106 5.09 10.68 0.48
N GLU A 107 5.58 9.45 0.50
CA GLU A 107 6.57 8.95 -0.44
C GLU A 107 6.30 7.46 -0.70
N LEU A 108 6.59 7.00 -1.92
CA LEU A 108 6.54 5.60 -2.33
C LEU A 108 7.80 5.29 -3.15
N THR A 109 8.70 4.50 -2.57
CA THR A 109 10.03 4.26 -3.13
C THR A 109 10.31 2.76 -3.25
N PRO A 110 10.87 2.29 -4.38
CA PRO A 110 11.29 0.90 -4.51
C PRO A 110 12.58 0.72 -3.71
N VAL A 111 12.60 -0.22 -2.77
CA VAL A 111 13.72 -0.45 -1.85
C VAL A 111 14.44 -1.77 -2.09
N GLY A 112 13.85 -2.65 -2.92
CA GLY A 112 14.49 -3.90 -3.31
C GLY A 112 13.75 -4.62 -4.42
N MET A 113 14.47 -5.50 -5.10
CA MET A 113 13.89 -6.48 -6.02
C MET A 113 13.89 -7.84 -5.34
N TRP A 114 12.79 -8.57 -5.46
CA TRP A 114 12.62 -9.89 -4.88
C TRP A 114 12.67 -10.95 -5.97
N SER A 115 13.48 -11.96 -5.66
CA SER A 115 13.99 -13.03 -6.49
C SER A 115 13.21 -14.32 -6.72
N ASP A 116 12.04 -14.52 -6.10
CA ASP A 116 11.51 -15.84 -5.68
C ASP A 116 12.22 -16.51 -4.49
N LYS A 117 13.31 -15.90 -4.01
CA LYS A 117 14.16 -16.40 -2.91
C LYS A 117 14.10 -15.50 -1.68
N PRO A 118 14.50 -16.01 -0.50
CA PRO A 118 14.63 -15.18 0.70
C PRO A 118 15.49 -13.94 0.41
N THR A 119 14.94 -12.78 0.72
CA THR A 119 15.54 -11.48 0.41
C THR A 119 15.49 -10.61 1.66
N ARG A 120 16.61 -9.98 1.99
CA ARG A 120 16.73 -9.03 3.10
C ARG A 120 17.14 -7.67 2.57
N VAL A 121 16.45 -6.63 3.02
CA VAL A 121 16.74 -5.23 2.71
C VAL A 121 16.93 -4.48 4.02
N GLU A 122 18.00 -3.69 4.10
CA GLU A 122 18.29 -2.83 5.24
C GLU A 122 18.35 -1.39 4.79
N LEU A 123 17.65 -0.52 5.50
CA LEU A 123 17.56 0.91 5.21
C LEU A 123 17.92 1.69 6.47
N GLN A 124 18.61 2.81 6.32
CA GLN A 124 18.79 3.76 7.41
C GLN A 124 17.44 4.41 7.71
N ALA A 125 16.96 4.28 8.95
CA ALA A 125 15.68 4.85 9.37
C ALA A 125 15.65 6.37 9.16
N SER A 126 16.77 7.06 9.40
CA SER A 126 16.91 8.51 9.20
C SER A 126 16.80 8.96 7.73
N ALA A 127 16.95 8.04 6.77
CA ALA A 127 16.81 8.35 5.35
C ALA A 127 15.35 8.28 4.89
N VAL A 128 14.46 7.67 5.67
CA VAL A 128 13.09 7.36 5.22
C VAL A 128 12.00 7.82 6.20
N MET A 129 12.28 7.78 7.50
CA MET A 129 11.37 8.21 8.56
C MET A 129 11.70 9.63 9.01
N SER A 130 10.66 10.37 9.38
CA SER A 130 10.76 11.69 9.99
C SER A 130 9.87 11.78 11.23
N SER A 131 9.95 12.89 11.97
CA SER A 131 9.06 13.16 13.10
C SER A 131 7.57 13.15 12.72
N GLU A 132 7.25 13.52 11.47
CA GLU A 132 5.87 13.57 10.97
C GLU A 132 5.42 12.26 10.30
N SER A 133 6.36 11.36 9.98
CA SER A 133 6.08 10.10 9.27
C SER A 133 6.87 8.94 9.89
N GLN A 134 6.41 8.50 11.06
CA GLN A 134 7.00 7.39 11.82
C GLN A 134 6.40 6.02 11.46
N ARG A 135 5.57 5.93 10.42
CA ARG A 135 4.96 4.67 9.99
C ARG A 135 5.28 4.47 8.50
N CYS A 136 5.64 3.25 8.14
CA CYS A 136 5.76 2.86 6.74
C CYS A 136 4.96 1.58 6.47
N ALA A 137 4.34 1.50 5.30
CA ALA A 137 3.83 0.24 4.77
C ALA A 137 4.88 -0.35 3.83
N VAL A 138 5.18 -1.62 4.00
CA VAL A 138 6.03 -2.39 3.08
C VAL A 138 5.13 -3.28 2.25
N LEU A 139 5.30 -3.22 0.92
CA LEU A 139 4.52 -4.00 -0.04
C LEU A 139 5.46 -4.83 -0.90
N LEU A 140 5.17 -6.11 -1.07
CA LEU A 140 5.78 -6.93 -2.12
C LEU A 140 4.79 -7.04 -3.27
N GLN A 141 5.15 -6.44 -4.41
CA GLN A 141 4.30 -6.35 -5.59
C GLN A 141 4.92 -7.09 -6.77
N GLN A 142 4.11 -7.85 -7.51
CA GLN A 142 4.52 -8.48 -8.76
C GLN A 142 4.75 -7.42 -9.84
N GLY A 143 5.96 -7.38 -10.40
CA GLY A 143 6.36 -6.39 -11.41
C GLY A 143 6.20 -4.93 -10.95
N THR A 144 5.96 -4.02 -11.90
CA THR A 144 5.73 -2.58 -11.63
C THR A 144 4.27 -2.23 -11.43
N VAL A 145 3.35 -3.01 -12.01
CA VAL A 145 1.89 -2.84 -11.91
C VAL A 145 1.25 -4.22 -11.84
N GLY A 146 1.05 -4.73 -10.63
CA GLY A 146 0.53 -6.07 -10.43
C GLY A 146 0.03 -6.37 -9.02
N ALA A 147 -0.18 -7.65 -8.75
CA ALA A 147 -0.66 -8.13 -7.47
C ALA A 147 0.27 -7.74 -6.32
N ILE A 148 -0.31 -7.26 -5.22
CA ILE A 148 0.40 -7.14 -3.94
C ILE A 148 0.22 -8.48 -3.22
N VAL A 149 1.30 -9.25 -3.14
CA VAL A 149 1.27 -10.63 -2.60
C VAL A 149 1.60 -10.71 -1.12
N ALA A 150 2.18 -9.63 -0.58
CA ALA A 150 2.44 -9.46 0.84
C ALA A 150 2.45 -7.97 1.19
N ALA A 151 2.00 -7.66 2.40
CA ALA A 151 2.08 -6.32 2.96
C ALA A 151 2.28 -6.40 4.47
N THR A 152 3.07 -5.49 5.03
CA THR A 152 3.23 -5.36 6.48
C THR A 152 3.51 -3.92 6.87
N TRP A 153 3.27 -3.59 8.14
CA TRP A 153 3.62 -2.29 8.70
C TRP A 153 4.98 -2.36 9.38
N VAL A 154 5.76 -1.29 9.26
CA VAL A 154 6.84 -0.97 10.21
C VAL A 154 6.53 0.36 10.85
N ILE A 155 6.65 0.41 12.17
CA ILE A 155 6.44 1.60 12.97
C ILE A 155 7.80 1.92 13.58
N GLY A 156 8.24 3.16 13.43
CA GLY A 156 9.43 3.66 14.11
C GLY A 156 9.24 3.60 15.63
N PRO A 157 10.32 3.74 16.40
CA PRO A 157 10.22 3.75 17.86
C PRO A 157 9.24 4.83 18.32
N THR A 158 8.28 4.44 19.15
CA THR A 158 7.47 5.38 19.94
C THR A 158 8.39 6.00 20.98
N HIS A 159 8.69 7.30 20.83
CA HIS A 159 9.36 8.10 21.86
C HIS A 159 8.42 8.36 23.03
#